data_AF-A0A8J6RS83-F1
#
_entry.id   AF-A0A8J6RS83-F1
#
_cell.length_a   1.000
_cell.length_b   1.000
_cell.length_c   1.000
_cell.angle_alpha   90.00
_cell.angle_beta   90.00
_cell.angle_gamma   90.00
#
_symmetry.space_group_name_H-M   'P 1'
#
loop_
_entity.id
_entity.type
_entity.pdbx_description
1 polymer ?
#
loop_
_entity_poly.entity_id
_entity_poly.type
_entity_poly.pdbx_seq_one_letter_code
_entity_poly.pdbx_strand_id
1 'polypeptide(L)'
;MNAQPQIIRQSELLNRLVLNRSTAEEAGRVDQLWLNPQSHQVIGFTCKSGFLGGLKQVFSWEQITTIGTDSIIVNNTSEVIEPETPIQKISLIGHEVWTDAGNKVGKIVDYLFNPQTGAIVNYLFVSSGWRGILDGIYLLPLEAIASTGSKRVIVSDAIIQAPQQYAEGLNQKMTQAAELLKEDYKKTQDDLEALKRSAQNIAEQVKDTTETVAGIAKEKLSEAKAQRQDTSQPTEIVQTIDTTAQPLPNEPPQLPEDTK
;
A
#
# COMPACT_ATOMS: atom_id res chain seq x y z
N MET A 1 -22.78 4.62 -14.67
CA MET A 1 -22.54 4.47 -13.22
C MET A 1 -21.16 3.85 -13.08
N ASN A 2 -20.16 4.62 -12.67
CA ASN A 2 -18.80 4.10 -12.47
C ASN A 2 -18.81 3.26 -11.20
N ALA A 3 -18.72 1.94 -11.35
CA ALA A 3 -18.45 1.07 -10.22
C ALA A 3 -17.01 1.30 -9.78
N GLN A 4 -16.88 1.76 -8.53
CA GLN A 4 -15.65 1.88 -7.77
C GLN A 4 -14.75 0.65 -7.97
N PRO A 5 -13.44 0.80 -8.21
CA PRO A 5 -12.53 -0.33 -8.09
C PRO A 5 -12.40 -0.69 -6.60
N GLN A 6 -13.33 -1.52 -6.14
CA GLN A 6 -13.30 -2.07 -4.80
C GLN A 6 -12.08 -2.98 -4.69
N ILE A 7 -11.06 -2.59 -3.94
CA ILE A 7 -9.96 -3.49 -3.62
C ILE A 7 -10.51 -4.63 -2.77
N ILE A 8 -10.23 -5.86 -3.19
CA ILE A 8 -10.70 -7.08 -2.53
C ILE A 8 -9.52 -7.96 -2.14
N ARG A 9 -9.72 -8.76 -1.08
CA ARG A 9 -8.77 -9.81 -0.69
C ARG A 9 -8.92 -11.04 -1.57
N GLN A 10 -7.82 -11.75 -1.80
CA GLN A 10 -7.84 -13.07 -2.45
C GLN A 10 -8.77 -14.04 -1.71
N SER A 11 -8.71 -14.03 -0.37
CA SER A 11 -9.54 -14.89 0.47
C SER A 11 -11.05 -14.64 0.30
N GLU A 12 -11.47 -13.44 -0.07
CA GLU A 12 -12.88 -13.11 -0.29
C GLU A 12 -13.46 -13.77 -1.56
N LEU A 13 -12.62 -14.12 -2.54
CA LEU A 13 -13.08 -14.83 -3.74
C LEU A 13 -13.10 -16.33 -3.57
N LEU A 14 -12.39 -16.88 -2.58
CA LEU A 14 -12.42 -18.31 -2.33
C LEU A 14 -13.85 -18.77 -2.04
N ASN A 15 -14.20 -19.93 -2.57
CA ASN A 15 -15.52 -20.55 -2.44
C ASN A 15 -16.70 -19.74 -3.05
N ARG A 16 -16.42 -18.63 -3.74
CA ARG A 16 -17.42 -17.83 -4.46
C ARG A 16 -17.99 -18.62 -5.63
N LEU A 17 -19.28 -18.49 -5.87
CA LEU A 17 -20.00 -19.19 -6.94
C LEU A 17 -19.52 -18.70 -8.32
N VAL A 18 -19.30 -19.61 -9.26
CA VAL A 18 -18.93 -19.28 -10.64
C VAL A 18 -20.07 -19.67 -11.56
N LEU A 19 -20.60 -18.69 -12.30
CA LEU A 19 -21.73 -18.87 -13.21
C LEU A 19 -21.29 -18.64 -14.66
N ASN A 20 -21.76 -19.50 -15.55
CA ASN A 20 -21.57 -19.33 -16.97
C ASN A 20 -22.55 -18.27 -17.52
N ARG A 21 -22.05 -17.23 -18.18
CA ARG A 21 -22.89 -16.16 -18.72
C ARG A 21 -23.91 -16.65 -19.75
N SER A 22 -23.52 -17.61 -20.59
CA SER A 22 -24.34 -18.07 -21.72
C SER A 22 -25.42 -19.06 -21.29
N THR A 23 -25.12 -19.96 -20.34
CA THR A 23 -26.06 -21.01 -19.91
C THR A 23 -26.76 -20.70 -18.59
N ALA A 24 -26.26 -19.72 -17.83
CA ALA A 24 -26.66 -19.43 -16.45
C ALA A 24 -26.47 -20.61 -15.46
N GLU A 25 -25.72 -21.64 -15.87
CA GLU A 25 -25.42 -22.80 -15.02
C GLU A 25 -24.21 -22.55 -14.11
N GLU A 26 -24.17 -23.28 -12.99
CA GLU A 26 -23.02 -23.30 -12.08
C GLU A 26 -21.85 -24.05 -12.72
N ALA A 27 -20.73 -23.35 -12.93
CA ALA A 27 -19.46 -23.95 -13.29
C ALA A 27 -18.73 -24.53 -12.06
N GLY A 28 -19.04 -24.01 -10.86
CA GLY A 28 -18.52 -24.50 -9.60
C GLY A 28 -18.19 -23.36 -8.64
N ARG A 29 -17.21 -23.59 -7.77
CA ARG A 29 -16.74 -22.60 -6.78
C ARG A 29 -15.25 -22.39 -6.86
N VAL A 30 -14.81 -21.14 -6.71
CA VAL A 30 -13.39 -20.78 -6.75
C VAL A 30 -12.62 -21.58 -5.70
N ASP A 31 -11.58 -22.28 -6.14
CA ASP A 31 -10.69 -23.07 -5.29
C ASP A 31 -9.36 -22.35 -5.06
N GLN A 32 -8.81 -21.75 -6.11
CA GLN A 32 -7.51 -21.09 -6.06
C GLN A 32 -7.39 -20.01 -7.13
N LEU A 33 -6.76 -18.90 -6.79
CA LEU A 33 -6.35 -17.87 -7.74
C LEU A 33 -4.89 -18.07 -8.15
N TRP A 34 -4.59 -17.74 -9.40
CA TRP A 34 -3.26 -17.82 -10.00
C TRP A 34 -2.73 -16.43 -10.28
N LEU A 35 -1.46 -16.20 -10.01
CA LEU A 35 -0.82 -14.91 -10.24
C LEU A 35 0.44 -15.04 -11.10
N ASN A 36 0.76 -13.96 -11.81
CA ASN A 36 2.07 -13.72 -12.37
C ASN A 36 2.88 -12.89 -11.33
N PRO A 37 3.92 -13.47 -10.70
CA PRO A 37 4.69 -12.76 -9.67
C PRO A 37 5.51 -11.60 -10.22
N GLN A 38 5.88 -11.64 -11.50
CA GLN A 38 6.71 -10.60 -12.14
C GLN A 38 5.91 -9.34 -12.43
N SER A 39 4.65 -9.49 -12.86
CA SER A 39 3.77 -8.35 -13.14
C SER A 39 2.83 -8.01 -11.98
N HIS A 40 2.91 -8.74 -10.86
CA HIS A 40 1.99 -8.62 -9.72
C HIS A 40 0.52 -8.58 -10.14
N GLN A 41 0.10 -9.57 -10.91
CA GLN A 41 -1.24 -9.62 -11.49
C GLN A 41 -1.88 -10.99 -11.32
N VAL A 42 -3.16 -11.02 -10.96
CA VAL A 42 -3.98 -12.23 -11.02
C VAL A 42 -4.26 -12.54 -12.50
N ILE A 43 -3.89 -13.75 -12.92
CA ILE A 43 -4.01 -14.20 -14.31
C ILE A 43 -5.19 -15.15 -14.55
N GLY A 44 -5.86 -15.58 -13.47
CA GLY A 44 -7.01 -16.47 -13.55
C GLY A 44 -7.28 -17.20 -12.23
N PHE A 45 -8.19 -18.17 -12.26
CA PHE A 45 -8.49 -19.03 -11.12
C PHE A 45 -8.88 -20.44 -11.56
N THR A 46 -8.74 -21.38 -10.65
CA THR A 46 -9.35 -22.72 -10.74
C THR A 46 -10.63 -22.73 -9.92
N CYS A 47 -11.69 -23.31 -10.46
CA CYS A 47 -12.87 -23.68 -9.69
C CYS A 47 -13.05 -25.20 -9.65
N LYS A 48 -13.78 -25.67 -8.64
CA LYS A 48 -14.15 -27.07 -8.46
C LYS A 48 -15.67 -27.21 -8.42
N SER A 49 -16.19 -28.27 -9.02
CA SER A 49 -17.61 -28.63 -8.97
C SER A 49 -17.82 -30.10 -8.59
N GLY A 50 -19.05 -30.41 -8.17
CA GLY A 50 -19.47 -31.73 -7.68
C GLY A 50 -19.20 -31.96 -6.18
N PHE A 51 -19.92 -32.92 -5.59
CA PHE A 51 -19.89 -33.24 -4.15
C PHE A 51 -18.50 -33.67 -3.63
N LEU A 52 -17.60 -34.11 -4.52
CA LEU A 52 -16.23 -34.52 -4.20
C LEU A 52 -15.15 -33.62 -4.86
N GLY A 53 -15.53 -32.48 -5.46
CA GLY A 53 -14.58 -31.58 -6.14
C GLY A 53 -13.86 -32.22 -7.34
N GLY A 54 -14.50 -33.19 -8.00
CA GLY A 54 -13.88 -34.04 -9.01
C GLY A 54 -13.62 -33.35 -10.35
N LEU A 55 -14.43 -32.36 -10.73
CA LEU A 55 -14.21 -31.59 -11.95
C LEU A 55 -13.56 -30.25 -11.59
N LYS A 56 -12.34 -30.03 -12.12
CA LYS A 56 -11.65 -28.75 -12.03
C LYS A 56 -11.73 -28.04 -13.37
N GLN A 57 -12.14 -26.78 -13.33
CA GLN A 57 -12.12 -25.90 -14.49
C GLN A 57 -11.21 -24.71 -14.20
N VAL A 58 -10.52 -24.23 -15.23
CA VAL A 58 -9.61 -23.10 -15.12
C VAL A 58 -10.15 -21.99 -16.00
N PHE A 59 -10.18 -20.78 -15.45
CA PHE A 59 -10.59 -19.58 -16.16
C PHE A 59 -9.43 -18.59 -16.15
N SER A 60 -9.04 -18.11 -17.34
CA SER A 60 -8.12 -16.98 -17.45
C SER A 60 -8.81 -15.69 -17.01
N TRP A 61 -8.02 -14.67 -16.68
CA TRP A 61 -8.55 -13.37 -16.27
C TRP A 61 -9.47 -12.75 -17.33
N GLU A 62 -9.15 -12.92 -18.61
CA GLU A 62 -9.92 -12.39 -19.74
C GLU A 62 -11.31 -13.02 -19.88
N GLN A 63 -11.51 -14.22 -19.35
CA GLN A 63 -12.81 -14.90 -19.37
C GLN A 63 -13.76 -14.39 -18.27
N ILE A 64 -13.24 -13.64 -17.29
CA ILE A 64 -14.02 -13.06 -16.21
C ILE A 64 -14.77 -11.84 -16.73
N THR A 65 -16.10 -11.92 -16.75
CA THR A 65 -16.95 -10.80 -17.17
C THR A 65 -17.30 -9.89 -16.01
N THR A 66 -17.58 -10.47 -14.84
CA THR A 66 -18.00 -9.70 -13.66
C THR A 66 -17.62 -10.45 -12.39
N ILE A 67 -17.04 -9.72 -11.43
CA ILE A 67 -16.84 -10.18 -10.05
C ILE A 67 -17.89 -9.47 -9.20
N GLY A 68 -18.98 -10.17 -8.90
CA GLY A 68 -20.04 -9.68 -8.01
C GLY A 68 -19.77 -10.07 -6.55
N THR A 69 -20.62 -9.60 -5.64
CA THR A 69 -20.51 -9.87 -4.20
C THR A 69 -20.60 -11.36 -3.88
N ASP A 70 -21.52 -12.08 -4.54
CA ASP A 70 -21.80 -13.49 -4.24
C ASP A 70 -21.36 -14.46 -5.34
N SER A 71 -21.15 -13.96 -6.55
CA SER A 71 -20.82 -14.78 -7.72
C SER A 71 -19.86 -14.10 -8.69
N ILE A 72 -19.16 -14.92 -9.46
CA ILE A 72 -18.30 -14.52 -10.57
C ILE A 72 -18.95 -15.02 -11.86
N ILE A 73 -19.15 -14.12 -12.82
CA ILE A 73 -19.69 -14.45 -14.13
C ILE A 73 -18.54 -14.61 -15.12
N VAL A 74 -18.51 -15.74 -15.82
CA VAL A 74 -17.48 -16.08 -16.81
C VAL A 74 -18.09 -16.35 -18.19
N ASN A 75 -17.35 -16.04 -19.25
CA ASN A 75 -17.71 -16.43 -20.61
C ASN A 75 -17.15 -17.81 -20.93
N ASN A 76 -17.96 -18.66 -21.55
CA ASN A 76 -17.55 -20.03 -21.85
C ASN A 76 -16.71 -20.09 -23.14
N THR A 77 -15.41 -19.97 -22.96
CA THR A 77 -14.39 -20.55 -23.85
C THR A 77 -13.43 -21.39 -23.02
N SER A 78 -13.95 -22.05 -21.98
CA SER A 78 -13.14 -22.85 -21.08
C SER A 78 -12.49 -23.95 -21.90
N GLU A 79 -11.21 -23.82 -22.22
CA GLU A 79 -10.39 -25.00 -22.46
C GLU A 79 -10.52 -25.80 -21.16
N VAL A 80 -11.16 -26.97 -21.24
CA VAL A 80 -11.04 -27.96 -20.19
C VAL A 80 -9.60 -28.40 -20.25
N ILE A 81 -8.76 -27.63 -19.56
CA ILE A 81 -7.35 -27.90 -19.48
C ILE A 81 -7.25 -29.19 -18.67
N GLU A 82 -6.91 -30.27 -19.36
CA GLU A 82 -6.43 -31.50 -18.72
C GLU A 82 -5.31 -31.12 -17.74
N PRO A 83 -5.21 -31.77 -16.58
CA PRO A 83 -4.37 -31.37 -15.43
C PRO A 83 -2.86 -31.20 -15.73
N GLU A 84 -2.42 -31.49 -16.95
CA GLU A 84 -1.03 -31.61 -17.41
C GLU A 84 -0.44 -30.32 -18.02
N THR A 85 -1.22 -29.28 -18.40
CA THR A 85 -0.57 -28.09 -19.00
C THR A 85 0.11 -27.22 -17.94
N PRO A 86 1.43 -26.97 -18.05
CA PRO A 86 2.19 -26.20 -17.09
C PRO A 86 2.08 -24.71 -17.44
N ILE A 87 0.88 -24.14 -17.33
CA ILE A 87 0.83 -22.70 -17.05
C ILE A 87 1.52 -22.60 -15.69
N GLN A 88 2.63 -21.85 -15.59
CA GLN A 88 3.35 -21.62 -14.33
C GLN A 88 2.45 -20.84 -13.37
N LYS A 89 1.53 -21.58 -12.80
CA LYS A 89 0.43 -21.23 -11.92
C LYS A 89 1.04 -21.07 -10.53
N ILE A 90 1.73 -19.95 -10.33
CA ILE A 90 2.39 -19.66 -9.06
C ILE A 90 1.36 -19.07 -8.11
N SER A 91 1.42 -19.48 -6.85
CA SER A 91 0.78 -18.80 -5.74
C SER A 91 1.87 -18.44 -4.75
N LEU A 92 1.94 -17.16 -4.34
CA LEU A 92 2.86 -16.73 -3.29
C LEU A 92 2.28 -16.96 -1.90
N ILE A 93 1.02 -17.38 -1.80
CA ILE A 93 0.41 -17.73 -0.52
C ILE A 93 1.24 -18.84 0.13
N GLY A 94 1.64 -18.60 1.36
CA GLY A 94 2.47 -19.49 2.15
C GLY A 94 3.98 -19.38 1.93
N HIS A 95 4.45 -18.49 1.05
CA HIS A 95 5.88 -18.22 0.92
C HIS A 95 6.40 -17.47 2.15
N GLU A 96 7.61 -17.80 2.58
CA GLU A 96 8.27 -17.07 3.67
C GLU A 96 8.73 -15.70 3.16
N VAL A 97 8.57 -14.67 3.98
CA VAL A 97 9.11 -13.33 3.70
C VAL A 97 10.44 -13.19 4.41
N TRP A 98 11.49 -12.87 3.66
CA TRP A 98 12.86 -12.71 4.14
C TRP A 98 13.43 -11.38 3.69
N THR A 99 14.21 -10.71 4.51
CA THR A 99 14.89 -9.48 4.10
C THR A 99 16.13 -9.79 3.27
N ASP A 100 16.56 -8.84 2.45
CA ASP A 100 17.85 -8.86 1.76
C ASP A 100 19.05 -8.89 2.74
N ALA A 101 18.84 -8.53 4.01
CA ALA A 101 19.78 -8.74 5.11
C ALA A 101 19.72 -10.14 5.74
N GLY A 102 18.89 -11.05 5.22
CA GLY A 102 18.83 -12.45 5.65
C GLY A 102 17.95 -12.72 6.87
N ASN A 103 17.10 -11.78 7.28
CA ASN A 103 16.19 -11.97 8.42
C ASN A 103 14.82 -12.48 7.97
N LYS A 104 14.27 -13.49 8.64
CA LYS A 104 12.89 -13.92 8.40
C LYS A 104 11.91 -12.94 9.04
N VAL A 105 11.01 -12.42 8.23
CA VAL A 105 10.00 -11.42 8.58
C VAL A 105 8.68 -12.08 8.93
N GLY A 106 8.30 -13.11 8.17
CA GLY A 106 6.97 -13.69 8.27
C GLY A 106 6.62 -14.65 7.13
N LYS A 107 5.33 -14.74 6.82
CA LYS A 107 4.78 -15.61 5.76
C LYS A 107 3.61 -14.93 5.06
N ILE A 108 3.57 -14.98 3.73
CA ILE A 108 2.44 -14.43 2.95
C ILE A 108 1.19 -15.26 3.21
N VAL A 109 0.07 -14.60 3.48
CA VAL A 109 -1.22 -15.24 3.83
C VAL A 109 -2.37 -14.81 2.92
N ASP A 110 -2.26 -13.66 2.26
CA ASP A 110 -3.30 -13.12 1.38
C ASP A 110 -2.69 -12.07 0.44
N TYR A 111 -3.50 -11.47 -0.43
CA TYR A 111 -3.16 -10.25 -1.15
C TYR A 111 -4.41 -9.44 -1.50
N LEU A 112 -4.21 -8.13 -1.63
CA LEU A 112 -5.19 -7.14 -2.05
C LEU A 112 -5.03 -6.88 -3.53
N PHE A 113 -6.12 -6.90 -4.31
CA PHE A 113 -6.06 -6.64 -5.73
C PHE A 113 -7.29 -5.91 -6.25
N ASN A 114 -7.15 -5.31 -7.43
CA ASN A 114 -8.23 -4.64 -8.14
C ASN A 114 -9.01 -5.66 -8.98
N PRO A 115 -10.31 -5.89 -8.73
CA PRO A 115 -11.12 -6.86 -9.46
C PRO A 115 -11.41 -6.48 -10.92
N GLN A 116 -11.18 -5.23 -11.31
CA GLN A 116 -11.36 -4.81 -12.69
C GLN A 116 -10.15 -5.18 -13.55
N THR A 117 -8.94 -5.12 -12.99
CA THR A 117 -7.67 -5.27 -13.75
C THR A 117 -6.88 -6.52 -13.38
N GLY A 118 -7.20 -7.15 -12.24
CA GLY A 118 -6.41 -8.23 -11.64
C GLY A 118 -5.11 -7.74 -11.01
N ALA A 119 -4.81 -6.44 -11.06
CA ALA A 119 -3.56 -5.90 -10.52
C ALA A 119 -3.54 -6.02 -8.99
N ILE A 120 -2.50 -6.65 -8.46
CA ILE A 120 -2.24 -6.70 -7.02
C ILE A 120 -1.80 -5.31 -6.57
N VAL A 121 -2.26 -4.90 -5.40
CA VAL A 121 -1.93 -3.62 -4.76
C VAL A 121 -0.94 -3.85 -3.61
N ASN A 122 -1.20 -4.86 -2.78
CA ASN A 122 -0.30 -5.28 -1.71
C ASN A 122 -0.42 -6.79 -1.49
N TYR A 123 0.66 -7.42 -1.05
CA TYR A 123 0.54 -8.72 -0.39
C TYR A 123 0.26 -8.51 1.10
N LEU A 124 -0.31 -9.52 1.75
CA LEU A 124 -0.47 -9.55 3.20
C LEU A 124 0.42 -10.65 3.77
N PHE A 125 1.18 -10.33 4.82
CA PHE A 125 1.98 -11.32 5.54
C PHE A 125 1.65 -11.32 7.03
N VAL A 126 1.70 -12.50 7.63
CA VAL A 126 1.69 -12.65 9.09
C VAL A 126 3.11 -12.54 9.61
N SER A 127 3.30 -11.74 10.65
CA SER A 127 4.56 -11.62 11.39
C SER A 127 4.31 -11.93 12.86
N SER A 128 5.35 -12.46 13.53
CA SER A 128 5.35 -12.67 14.97
C SER A 128 6.73 -12.38 15.55
N GLY A 129 6.83 -11.38 16.42
CA GLY A 129 8.04 -11.07 17.19
C GLY A 129 9.27 -10.63 16.38
N TRP A 130 9.13 -10.22 15.13
CA TRP A 130 10.26 -9.72 14.33
C TRP A 130 10.55 -8.26 14.67
N ARG A 131 11.74 -7.94 15.20
CA ARG A 131 12.20 -6.55 15.52
C ARG A 131 11.18 -5.71 16.32
N GLY A 132 10.47 -6.33 17.27
CA GLY A 132 9.46 -5.63 18.08
C GLY A 132 8.14 -5.37 17.34
N ILE A 133 7.97 -5.88 16.12
CA ILE A 133 6.67 -5.94 15.45
C ILE A 133 5.81 -6.96 16.19
N LEU A 134 4.61 -6.52 16.51
CA LEU A 134 3.61 -7.31 17.21
C LEU A 134 3.06 -8.42 16.31
N ASP A 135 2.41 -9.39 16.94
CA ASP A 135 1.73 -10.44 16.19
C ASP A 135 0.55 -9.84 15.41
N GLY A 136 0.52 -10.09 14.10
CA GLY A 136 -0.53 -9.51 13.25
C GLY A 136 -0.32 -9.74 11.77
N ILE A 137 -1.27 -9.23 10.98
CA ILE A 137 -1.20 -9.20 9.52
C ILE A 137 -0.76 -7.80 9.10
N TYR A 138 0.19 -7.75 8.18
CA TYR A 138 0.83 -6.52 7.73
C TYR A 138 0.79 -6.40 6.22
N LEU A 139 0.72 -5.16 5.73
CA LEU A 139 0.86 -4.85 4.32
C LEU A 139 2.31 -5.08 3.88
N LEU A 140 2.49 -5.81 2.80
CA LEU A 140 3.74 -5.90 2.05
C LEU A 140 3.57 -5.12 0.73
N PRO A 141 4.20 -3.93 0.62
CA PRO A 141 4.24 -3.16 -0.63
C PRO A 141 4.97 -3.91 -1.75
N LEU A 142 4.56 -3.68 -2.99
CA LEU A 142 5.17 -4.35 -4.15
C LEU A 142 6.60 -3.88 -4.38
N GLU A 143 6.85 -2.59 -4.17
CA GLU A 143 8.16 -1.95 -4.24
C GLU A 143 9.16 -2.52 -3.22
N ALA A 144 8.67 -3.15 -2.16
CA ALA A 144 9.54 -3.83 -1.21
C ALA A 144 10.07 -5.16 -1.74
N ILE A 145 9.41 -5.78 -2.73
CA ILE A 145 9.76 -7.11 -3.23
C ILE A 145 10.96 -7.02 -4.18
N ALA A 146 12.10 -7.54 -3.74
CA ALA A 146 13.31 -7.62 -4.55
C ALA A 146 13.33 -8.88 -5.44
N SER A 147 12.83 -10.02 -4.95
CA SER A 147 12.71 -11.23 -5.76
C SER A 147 11.70 -12.24 -5.19
N THR A 148 11.16 -13.09 -6.08
CA THR A 148 10.25 -14.19 -5.73
C THR A 148 10.86 -15.53 -6.13
N GLY A 149 11.21 -16.35 -5.15
CA GLY A 149 11.66 -17.74 -5.34
C GLY A 149 10.52 -18.76 -5.17
N SER A 150 10.85 -20.05 -5.20
CA SER A 150 9.87 -21.15 -5.14
C SER A 150 9.19 -21.37 -3.78
N LYS A 151 9.77 -20.82 -2.70
CA LYS A 151 9.24 -20.91 -1.32
C LYS A 151 9.40 -19.64 -0.51
N ARG A 152 10.07 -18.62 -1.07
CA ARG A 152 10.49 -17.41 -0.36
C ARG A 152 10.32 -16.18 -1.23
N VAL A 153 9.98 -15.08 -0.60
CA VAL A 153 10.00 -13.74 -1.19
C VAL A 153 11.05 -12.93 -0.45
N ILE A 154 12.01 -12.38 -1.20
CA ILE A 154 13.05 -11.51 -0.65
C ILE A 154 12.57 -10.07 -0.76
N VAL A 155 12.66 -9.33 0.33
CA VAL A 155 12.20 -7.94 0.43
C VAL A 155 13.30 -7.01 0.93
N SER A 156 13.24 -5.74 0.57
CA SER A 156 14.21 -4.74 1.03
C SER A 156 14.06 -4.47 2.53
N ASP A 157 15.11 -4.74 3.31
CA ASP A 157 15.13 -4.48 4.76
C ASP A 157 14.85 -3.00 5.08
N ALA A 158 15.30 -2.09 4.20
CA ALA A 158 15.11 -0.64 4.36
C ALA A 158 13.64 -0.20 4.28
N ILE A 159 12.83 -0.85 3.43
CA ILE A 159 11.43 -0.47 3.20
C ILE A 159 10.52 -1.03 4.29
N ILE A 160 10.83 -2.22 4.83
CA ILE A 160 9.91 -2.93 5.73
C ILE A 160 10.26 -2.82 7.22
N GLN A 161 11.04 -1.82 7.64
CA GLN A 161 11.42 -1.65 9.07
C GLN A 161 10.22 -1.46 10.00
N ALA A 162 9.19 -0.76 9.53
CA ALA A 162 7.97 -0.48 10.29
C ALA A 162 6.76 -0.72 9.39
N PRO A 163 6.42 -2.00 9.11
CA PRO A 163 5.38 -2.32 8.17
C PRO A 163 4.02 -1.88 8.72
N GLN A 164 3.17 -1.37 7.84
CA GLN A 164 1.83 -0.95 8.22
C GLN A 164 0.96 -2.17 8.53
N GLN A 165 0.35 -2.20 9.71
CA GLN A 165 -0.58 -3.26 10.08
C GLN A 165 -1.84 -3.17 9.21
N TYR A 166 -2.29 -4.34 8.73
CA TYR A 166 -3.54 -4.47 8.01
C TYR A 166 -4.71 -4.47 9.00
N ALA A 167 -5.65 -3.56 8.81
CA ALA A 167 -6.92 -3.52 9.52
C ALA A 167 -8.07 -3.65 8.52
N GLU A 168 -9.07 -4.48 8.84
CA GLU A 168 -10.26 -4.61 8.00
C GLU A 168 -10.96 -3.24 7.87
N GLY A 169 -11.37 -2.89 6.64
CA GLY A 169 -11.94 -1.58 6.32
C GLY A 169 -10.93 -0.51 5.85
N LEU A 170 -9.62 -0.73 6.02
CA LEU A 170 -8.60 0.16 5.45
C LEU A 170 -8.70 0.24 3.91
N ASN A 171 -9.08 -0.86 3.27
CA ASN A 171 -9.24 -0.97 1.81
C ASN A 171 -10.30 0.02 1.30
N GLN A 172 -11.39 0.20 2.06
CA GLN A 172 -12.45 1.14 1.70
C GLN A 172 -11.93 2.58 1.72
N LYS A 173 -11.08 2.91 2.71
CA LYS A 173 -10.44 4.24 2.82
C LYS A 173 -9.40 4.47 1.73
N MET A 174 -8.60 3.46 1.37
CA MET A 174 -7.63 3.57 0.27
C MET A 174 -8.33 3.80 -1.07
N THR A 175 -9.43 3.09 -1.33
CA THR A 175 -10.25 3.33 -2.53
C THR A 175 -10.76 4.78 -2.56
N GLN A 176 -11.34 5.26 -1.45
CA GLN A 176 -11.84 6.64 -1.34
C GLN A 176 -10.74 7.69 -1.54
N ALA A 177 -9.56 7.50 -0.95
CA ALA A 177 -8.44 8.42 -1.09
C ALA A 177 -7.91 8.48 -2.53
N ALA A 178 -7.82 7.34 -3.22
CA ALA A 178 -7.39 7.28 -4.61
C ALA A 178 -8.36 8.03 -5.55
N GLU A 179 -9.65 8.07 -5.24
CA GLU A 179 -10.63 8.85 -6.01
C GLU A 179 -10.48 10.35 -5.83
N LEU A 180 -10.36 10.82 -4.58
CA LEU A 180 -10.15 12.24 -4.29
C LEU A 180 -8.91 12.77 -5.04
N LEU A 181 -7.81 12.01 -5.04
CA LEU A 181 -6.59 12.39 -5.75
C LEU A 181 -6.74 12.36 -7.28
N LYS A 182 -7.52 11.43 -7.85
CA LYS A 182 -7.79 11.41 -9.29
C LYS A 182 -8.65 12.58 -9.74
N GLU A 183 -9.64 12.97 -8.93
CA GLU A 183 -10.47 14.15 -9.21
C GLU A 183 -9.66 15.45 -9.14
N ASP A 184 -8.83 15.60 -8.11
CA ASP A 184 -7.98 16.78 -7.94
C ASP A 184 -6.87 16.86 -9.00
N TYR A 185 -6.31 15.72 -9.44
CA TYR A 185 -5.30 15.72 -10.51
C TYR A 185 -5.88 16.20 -11.85
N LYS A 186 -7.13 15.80 -12.17
CA LYS A 186 -7.80 16.25 -13.39
C LYS A 186 -8.13 17.74 -13.35
N LYS A 187 -8.61 18.24 -12.20
CA LYS A 187 -8.82 19.68 -11.98
C LYS A 187 -7.53 20.48 -12.06
N THR A 188 -6.43 19.95 -11.53
CA THR A 188 -5.12 20.62 -11.55
C THR A 188 -4.59 20.78 -12.98
N GLN A 189 -4.92 19.88 -13.92
CA GLN A 189 -4.56 20.06 -15.33
C GLN A 189 -5.36 21.17 -16.01
N ASP A 190 -6.67 21.24 -15.73
CA ASP A 190 -7.54 22.30 -16.26
C ASP A 190 -7.16 23.68 -15.66
N ASP A 191 -6.85 23.72 -14.36
CA ASP A 191 -6.39 24.92 -13.66
C ASP A 191 -4.98 25.34 -14.09
N LEU A 192 -4.12 24.41 -14.50
CA LEU A 192 -2.78 24.73 -15.03
C LEU A 192 -2.88 25.44 -16.40
N GLU A 193 -3.83 25.02 -17.25
CA GLU A 193 -4.14 25.72 -18.50
C GLU A 193 -4.79 27.10 -18.24
N ALA A 194 -5.64 27.22 -17.22
CA ALA A 194 -6.20 28.50 -16.79
C ALA A 194 -5.14 29.44 -16.19
N LEU A 195 -4.18 28.92 -15.43
CA LEU A 195 -3.02 29.65 -14.90
C LEU A 195 -2.06 30.07 -16.00
N LYS A 196 -1.86 29.24 -17.03
CA LYS A 196 -1.05 29.58 -18.21
C LYS A 196 -1.66 30.72 -19.01
N ARG A 197 -3.00 30.72 -19.19
CA ARG A 197 -3.75 31.84 -19.78
C ARG A 197 -3.69 33.09 -18.90
N SER A 198 -3.78 32.91 -17.59
CA SER A 198 -3.68 34.02 -16.62
C SER A 198 -2.26 34.63 -16.62
N ALA A 199 -1.22 33.82 -16.73
CA ALA A 199 0.17 34.27 -16.83
C ALA A 199 0.43 35.01 -18.16
N GLN A 200 -0.22 34.61 -19.26
CA GLN A 200 -0.17 35.34 -20.52
C GLN A 200 -0.85 36.72 -20.40
N ASN A 201 -1.99 36.80 -19.72
CA ASN A 201 -2.69 38.06 -19.49
C ASN A 201 -1.93 39.00 -18.52
N ILE A 202 -1.25 38.46 -17.51
CA ILE A 202 -0.39 39.23 -16.59
C ILE A 202 0.84 39.77 -17.31
N ALA A 203 1.49 38.97 -18.17
CA ALA A 203 2.63 39.43 -18.96
C ALA A 203 2.25 40.58 -19.92
N GLU A 204 1.00 40.63 -20.37
CA GLU A 204 0.47 41.72 -21.21
C GLU A 204 0.09 42.96 -20.40
N GLN A 205 -0.43 42.81 -19.18
CA GLN A 205 -0.79 43.94 -18.29
C GLN A 205 0.40 44.57 -17.54
N VAL A 206 1.51 43.84 -17.35
CA VAL A 206 2.70 44.37 -16.65
C VAL A 206 3.48 45.38 -17.51
N LYS A 207 3.23 45.45 -18.82
CA LYS A 207 3.94 46.38 -19.72
C LYS A 207 3.61 47.87 -19.47
N ASP A 208 2.44 48.18 -18.90
CA ASP A 208 2.02 49.57 -18.60
C ASP A 208 2.12 49.95 -17.10
N THR A 209 2.32 48.97 -16.20
CA THR A 209 2.41 49.23 -14.73
C THR A 209 3.86 49.20 -14.21
N THR A 210 4.84 49.43 -15.08
CA THR A 210 6.27 49.46 -14.68
C THR A 210 6.68 50.83 -14.12
N GLU A 211 5.90 51.89 -14.34
CA GLU A 211 6.24 53.24 -13.84
C GLU A 211 5.75 53.52 -12.41
N THR A 212 4.76 52.81 -11.87
CA THR A 212 4.18 53.13 -10.55
C THR A 212 4.79 52.32 -9.39
N VAL A 213 5.23 51.09 -9.62
CA VAL A 213 5.73 50.21 -8.52
C VAL A 213 7.19 50.53 -8.13
N ALA A 214 7.97 51.11 -9.04
CA ALA A 214 9.36 51.51 -8.75
C ALA A 214 9.46 52.62 -7.67
N GLY A 215 8.39 53.40 -7.47
CA GLY A 215 8.30 54.40 -6.39
C GLY A 215 8.07 53.78 -5.01
N ILE A 216 7.15 52.82 -4.91
CA ILE A 216 6.68 52.26 -3.63
C ILE A 216 7.77 51.40 -2.96
N ALA A 217 8.58 50.69 -3.74
CA ALA A 217 9.65 49.85 -3.22
C ALA A 217 10.85 50.65 -2.66
N LYS A 218 11.09 51.87 -3.17
CA LYS A 218 12.18 52.73 -2.67
C LYS A 218 11.84 53.42 -1.36
N GLU A 219 10.58 53.77 -1.15
CA GLU A 219 10.13 54.42 0.09
C GLU A 219 10.19 53.44 1.28
N LYS A 220 9.63 52.24 1.11
CA LYS A 220 9.61 51.17 2.14
C LYS A 220 11.00 50.63 2.53
N LEU A 221 11.96 50.65 1.60
CA LEU A 221 13.32 50.16 1.87
C LEU A 221 14.13 51.14 2.74
N SER A 222 13.80 52.44 2.70
CA SER A 222 14.44 53.46 3.54
C SER A 222 13.92 53.46 4.98
N GLU A 223 12.63 53.16 5.20
CA GLU A 223 12.04 52.99 6.53
C GLU A 223 12.61 51.76 7.26
N ALA A 224 12.81 50.66 6.55
CA ALA A 224 13.31 49.40 7.14
C ALA A 224 14.80 49.43 7.52
N LYS A 225 15.61 50.31 6.92
CA LYS A 225 17.03 50.47 7.28
C LYS A 225 17.25 51.37 8.50
N ALA A 226 16.31 52.24 8.85
CA ALA A 226 16.38 53.05 10.06
C ALA A 226 16.06 52.26 11.34
N GLN A 227 15.30 51.16 11.24
CA GLN A 227 14.89 50.33 12.40
C GLN A 227 15.86 49.20 12.77
N ARG A 228 16.99 49.02 12.08
CA ARG A 228 17.93 47.91 12.34
C ARG A 228 19.24 48.31 13.04
N GLN A 229 19.31 49.51 13.63
CA GLN A 229 20.50 49.96 14.36
C GLN A 229 20.32 50.13 15.88
N ASP A 230 19.15 49.81 16.44
CA ASP A 230 18.91 49.93 17.88
C ASP A 230 18.25 48.67 18.45
N THR A 231 19.06 47.65 18.76
CA THR A 231 18.84 46.63 19.81
C THR A 231 20.01 45.67 19.83
N SER A 232 21.16 46.18 20.30
CA SER A 232 22.17 45.35 20.94
C SER A 232 21.85 45.33 22.43
N GLN A 233 21.48 44.17 23.00
CA GLN A 233 22.22 43.54 24.10
C GLN A 233 21.46 42.32 24.69
N PRO A 234 22.20 41.32 25.19
CA PRO A 234 21.68 40.08 25.77
C PRO A 234 21.32 40.27 27.25
N THR A 235 20.26 39.61 27.74
CA THR A 235 19.93 39.63 29.17
C THR A 235 19.91 38.21 29.73
N GLU A 236 20.87 37.98 30.64
CA GLU A 236 20.92 36.92 31.63
C GLU A 236 19.63 36.88 32.48
N ILE A 237 19.15 35.68 32.81
CA ILE A 237 18.45 35.48 34.08
C ILE A 237 18.94 34.17 34.70
N VAL A 238 19.82 34.31 35.68
CA VAL A 238 20.07 33.33 36.73
C VAL A 238 18.99 33.50 37.79
N GLN A 239 18.34 32.41 38.20
CA GLN A 239 17.88 32.31 39.58
C GLN A 239 17.98 30.88 40.11
N THR A 240 18.85 30.77 41.10
CA THR A 240 19.19 29.68 42.00
C THR A 240 18.01 29.26 42.87
N ILE A 241 17.85 27.95 43.12
CA ILE A 241 17.51 27.40 44.44
C ILE A 241 18.27 26.08 44.67
N ASP A 242 18.54 25.86 45.95
CA ASP A 242 19.69 25.18 46.56
C ASP A 242 19.86 23.65 46.42
N THR A 243 21.15 23.30 46.31
CA THR A 243 21.90 22.23 46.96
C THR A 243 21.24 21.51 48.14
N THR A 244 21.17 20.17 48.07
CA THR A 244 21.80 19.26 49.07
C THR A 244 22.04 17.90 48.41
N ALA A 245 23.32 17.55 48.26
CA ALA A 245 23.77 16.21 47.90
C ALA A 245 24.28 15.50 49.16
N GLN A 246 24.09 14.18 49.26
CA GLN A 246 25.00 13.20 49.89
C GLN A 246 24.54 11.76 49.53
N PRO A 247 25.43 10.74 49.58
CA PRO A 247 25.59 9.76 48.52
C PRO A 247 25.25 8.30 48.89
N LEU A 248 25.33 7.44 47.87
CA LEU A 248 25.17 5.98 47.79
C LEU A 248 25.74 5.14 48.95
N PRO A 249 25.28 3.87 49.07
CA PRO A 249 26.20 2.80 48.68
C PRO A 249 25.57 1.67 47.84
N ASN A 250 26.39 1.18 46.90
CA ASN A 250 26.27 -0.10 46.23
C ASN A 250 26.61 -1.24 47.21
N GLU A 251 25.83 -2.32 47.21
CA GLU A 251 26.35 -3.70 47.27
C GLU A 251 25.24 -4.72 46.91
N PRO A 252 25.47 -5.65 45.96
CA PRO A 252 24.72 -6.92 45.87
C PRO A 252 25.29 -7.88 46.93
N PRO A 253 24.61 -8.96 47.40
CA PRO A 253 24.83 -10.27 46.73
C PRO A 253 23.85 -11.46 47.04
N GLN A 254 24.05 -12.54 46.25
CA GLN A 254 23.93 -14.00 46.53
C GLN A 254 22.62 -14.79 46.31
N LEU A 255 22.77 -15.77 45.41
CA LEU A 255 22.09 -17.07 45.39
C LEU A 255 22.40 -17.88 46.66
N PRO A 256 21.54 -18.83 47.05
CA PRO A 256 21.95 -20.05 47.72
C PRO A 256 22.21 -21.17 46.71
N GLU A 257 23.37 -21.82 46.86
CA GLU A 257 23.69 -23.15 46.33
C GLU A 257 22.88 -24.25 47.04
N ASP A 258 22.89 -25.41 46.39
CA ASP A 258 22.31 -26.72 46.68
C ASP A 258 22.20 -27.15 48.15
N THR A 259 21.15 -27.93 48.45
CA THR A 259 21.24 -29.04 49.40
C THR A 259 20.36 -30.21 48.94
N LYS A 260 21.04 -31.25 48.43
CA LYS A 260 20.81 -32.70 48.55
C LYS A 260 19.39 -33.28 48.46
#